data_AF-A0A8D0YKQ2-F1
#
_entry.id   AF-A0A8D0YKQ2-F1
#
_cell.length_a   1.000
_cell.length_b   1.000
_cell.length_c   1.000
_cell.angle_alpha   90.00
_cell.angle_beta   90.00
_cell.angle_gamma   90.00
#
_symmetry.space_group_name_H-M   'P 1'
#
loop_
_entity.id
_entity.type
_entity.pdbx_description
1 polymer ?
#
loop_
_entity_poly.entity_id
_entity_poly.type
_entity_poly.pdbx_seq_one_letter_code
_entity_poly.pdbx_strand_id
1 'polypeptide(L)'
;MSWGTELWDQFDSLDKHTQWGIDFLERYAKFVKERIEIEQNYAKQLRNLVKKYCPKRSSKDEEPRFTSCIAFFNILNELNDYAGQREVVAEEMAHRVYGELMRYAHDLKTERKMHLQEGRKAQQYLDMCWKQMDNSKKKFERECKEAEKAQQSYERLDNDTNATKADVEKAKQQLNLRTHMADENKNEYAAQLQNFNGEQHKHFYVVIPQIYKQLQEMDERRTIKLSECYRGFADSERKVIPIISKCLEGMILAAKSVDERRDSQMVVDSFKSGFEPPGDFPFEDYSQHIYRTISDGTISASKQESGKVDAKTTVGKAKGKLWLFGKKPKGPALEDFSHLPPEQRRKKLQQRIDELNRELQKESDQKEALNKMKDVYEKNPQMGDPGSLQPKLAETMNNIDRLRMEIHKNEAWLSEVEGKTGGRGDRRHSSDINHLVTQGRESPEGSYTDDANQEVRGPPQQHGHHSEFDDEFEDDDPLPAIGHCKAIYPFDGMIFLRCLTKLVP
;
A
#
# COMPACT_ATOMS: atom_id res chain seq x y z
N MET A 1 -41.64 7.29 -24.47
CA MET A 1 -40.90 7.49 -25.73
C MET A 1 -39.93 6.34 -25.90
N SER A 2 -39.76 5.82 -27.11
CA SER A 2 -38.87 4.68 -27.38
C SER A 2 -37.88 5.03 -28.49
N TRP A 3 -36.62 4.64 -28.33
CA TRP A 3 -35.59 4.81 -29.35
C TRP A 3 -35.98 4.14 -30.67
N GLY A 4 -36.70 3.03 -30.60
CA GLY A 4 -37.14 2.30 -31.79
C GLY A 4 -38.10 3.05 -32.70
N THR A 5 -38.79 4.07 -32.18
CA THR A 5 -39.73 4.88 -32.97
C THR A 5 -39.17 6.27 -33.25
N GLU A 6 -38.60 6.92 -32.24
CA GLU A 6 -38.17 8.32 -32.34
C GLU A 6 -36.80 8.47 -33.01
N LEU A 7 -35.97 7.41 -32.99
CA LEU A 7 -34.56 7.46 -33.40
C LEU A 7 -34.26 6.45 -34.52
N TRP A 8 -35.26 6.05 -35.31
CA TRP A 8 -35.17 4.98 -36.32
C TRP A 8 -34.05 5.16 -37.36
N ASP A 9 -33.60 6.38 -37.61
CA ASP A 9 -32.53 6.75 -38.55
C ASP A 9 -31.19 7.07 -37.87
N GLN A 10 -31.12 6.98 -36.53
CA GLN A 10 -29.98 7.46 -35.72
C GLN A 10 -29.00 6.36 -35.32
N PHE A 11 -28.75 5.36 -36.18
CA PHE A 11 -27.89 4.21 -35.85
C PHE A 11 -26.51 4.64 -35.31
N ASP A 12 -25.82 5.56 -36.01
CA ASP A 12 -24.48 6.00 -35.64
C ASP A 12 -24.47 6.81 -34.33
N SER A 13 -25.54 7.56 -34.06
CA SER A 13 -25.71 8.29 -32.82
C SER A 13 -25.90 7.33 -31.64
N LEU A 14 -26.68 6.26 -31.81
CA LEU A 14 -26.88 5.22 -30.80
C LEU A 14 -25.59 4.40 -30.58
N ASP A 15 -24.85 4.08 -31.64
CA ASP A 15 -23.52 3.46 -31.56
C ASP A 15 -22.60 4.32 -30.67
N LYS A 16 -22.44 5.61 -31.00
CA LYS A 16 -21.60 6.53 -30.21
C LYS A 16 -22.07 6.71 -28.76
N HIS A 17 -23.38 6.90 -28.54
CA HIS A 17 -23.96 7.09 -27.20
C HIS A 17 -23.72 5.88 -26.29
N THR A 18 -24.00 4.68 -26.81
CA THR A 18 -23.81 3.45 -26.02
C THR A 18 -22.33 3.16 -25.76
N GLN A 19 -21.42 3.53 -26.68
CA GLN A 19 -19.97 3.44 -26.45
C GLN A 19 -19.54 4.42 -25.35
N TRP A 20 -19.97 5.68 -25.44
CA TRP A 20 -19.65 6.70 -24.44
C TRP A 20 -20.08 6.28 -23.04
N GLY A 21 -21.25 5.66 -22.90
CA GLY A 21 -21.70 5.18 -21.60
C GLY A 21 -20.86 4.03 -21.04
N ILE A 22 -20.30 3.16 -21.89
CA ILE A 22 -19.31 2.15 -21.47
C ILE A 22 -18.01 2.83 -21.04
N ASP A 23 -17.51 3.78 -21.84
CA ASP A 23 -16.27 4.51 -21.53
C ASP A 23 -16.37 5.26 -20.19
N PHE A 24 -17.54 5.85 -19.90
CA PHE A 24 -17.82 6.50 -18.63
C PHE A 24 -17.85 5.51 -17.46
N LEU A 25 -18.44 4.32 -17.65
CA LEU A 25 -18.46 3.27 -16.66
C LEU A 25 -17.03 2.78 -16.33
N GLU A 26 -16.17 2.64 -17.34
CA GLU A 26 -14.76 2.27 -17.16
C GLU A 26 -13.95 3.38 -16.50
N ARG A 27 -14.24 4.64 -16.82
CA ARG A 27 -13.66 5.80 -16.12
C ARG A 27 -14.00 5.78 -14.63
N TYR A 28 -15.25 5.50 -14.29
CA TYR A 28 -15.65 5.38 -12.89
C TYR A 28 -14.96 4.18 -12.21
N ALA A 29 -14.84 3.04 -12.88
CA ALA A 29 -14.08 1.89 -12.35
C ALA A 29 -12.62 2.26 -12.05
N LYS A 30 -11.96 3.01 -12.94
CA LYS A 30 -10.59 3.50 -12.72
C LYS A 30 -10.51 4.42 -11.49
N PHE A 31 -11.44 5.36 -11.35
CA PHE A 31 -11.53 6.21 -10.15
C PHE A 31 -11.66 5.38 -8.86
N VAL A 32 -12.53 4.37 -8.86
CA VAL A 32 -12.72 3.49 -7.70
C VAL A 32 -11.44 2.71 -7.39
N LYS A 33 -10.71 2.25 -8.42
CA LYS A 33 -9.42 1.56 -8.25
C LYS A 33 -8.39 2.46 -7.56
N GLU A 34 -8.22 3.69 -8.04
CA GLU A 34 -7.30 4.65 -7.42
C GLU A 34 -7.71 4.97 -5.97
N ARG A 35 -9.02 5.09 -5.71
CA ARG A 35 -9.55 5.27 -4.34
C ARG A 35 -9.21 4.09 -3.42
N ILE A 36 -9.28 2.86 -3.91
CA ILE A 36 -8.90 1.65 -3.17
C ILE A 36 -7.40 1.67 -2.84
N GLU A 37 -6.55 2.01 -3.82
CA GLU A 37 -5.10 2.09 -3.62
C GLU A 37 -4.71 3.13 -2.56
N ILE A 38 -5.36 4.31 -2.58
CA ILE A 38 -5.20 5.34 -1.54
C ILE A 38 -5.56 4.78 -0.17
N GLU A 39 -6.67 4.06 -0.06
CA GLU A 39 -7.15 3.50 1.21
C GLU A 39 -6.18 2.44 1.77
N GLN A 40 -5.73 1.52 0.91
CA GLN A 40 -4.76 0.50 1.28
C GLN A 40 -3.44 1.11 1.75
N ASN A 41 -2.97 2.15 1.06
CA ASN A 41 -1.75 2.84 1.45
C ASN A 41 -1.91 3.56 2.79
N TYR A 42 -3.05 4.22 3.03
CA TYR A 42 -3.35 4.86 4.31
C TYR A 42 -3.35 3.84 5.46
N ALA A 43 -4.08 2.73 5.32
CA ALA A 43 -4.13 1.70 6.34
C ALA A 43 -2.75 1.07 6.62
N LYS A 44 -1.96 0.82 5.57
CA LYS A 44 -0.58 0.32 5.69
C LYS A 44 0.31 1.29 6.46
N GLN A 45 0.21 2.59 6.19
CA GLN A 45 0.95 3.62 6.93
C GLN A 45 0.57 3.64 8.41
N LEU A 46 -0.73 3.51 8.74
CA LEU A 46 -1.19 3.40 10.13
C LEU A 46 -0.64 2.14 10.83
N ARG A 47 -0.70 0.97 10.18
CA ARG A 47 -0.12 -0.27 10.75
C ARG A 47 1.38 -0.14 10.99
N ASN A 48 2.11 0.46 10.05
CA ASN A 48 3.55 0.70 10.18
C ASN A 48 3.85 1.65 11.34
N LEU A 49 3.03 2.70 11.52
CA LEU A 49 3.12 3.61 12.65
C LEU A 49 2.93 2.86 13.96
N VAL A 50 1.85 2.08 14.11
CA VAL A 50 1.62 1.28 15.33
C VAL A 50 2.79 0.33 15.60
N LYS A 51 3.23 -0.42 14.59
CA LYS A 51 4.35 -1.36 14.71
C LYS A 51 5.66 -0.67 15.15
N LYS A 52 5.89 0.57 14.73
CA LYS A 52 7.08 1.35 15.09
C LYS A 52 7.12 1.73 16.57
N TYR A 53 5.96 2.05 17.15
CA TYR A 53 5.84 2.52 18.53
C TYR A 53 5.41 1.42 19.52
N CYS A 54 4.95 0.27 19.04
CA CYS A 54 4.70 -0.89 19.89
C CYS A 54 6.01 -1.35 20.57
N PRO A 55 5.95 -1.72 21.86
CA PRO A 55 7.14 -2.15 22.59
C PRO A 55 7.69 -3.43 21.95
N LYS A 56 8.96 -3.40 21.55
CA LYS A 56 9.68 -4.60 21.13
C LYS A 56 9.71 -5.53 22.33
N ARG A 57 9.21 -6.77 22.21
CA ARG A 57 9.30 -7.77 23.28
C ARG A 57 10.77 -7.92 23.70
N SER A 58 11.19 -7.26 24.79
CA SER A 58 12.45 -7.56 25.46
C SER A 58 12.18 -8.64 26.47
N SER A 59 12.92 -9.74 26.33
CA SER A 59 13.01 -10.76 27.36
C SER A 59 13.88 -10.23 28.50
N LYS A 60 13.37 -10.45 29.73
CA LYS A 60 13.97 -10.21 31.05
C LYS A 60 13.70 -8.84 31.67
N ASP A 61 13.22 -8.94 32.91
CA ASP A 61 12.86 -7.93 33.90
C ASP A 61 11.55 -7.16 33.63
N GLU A 62 10.50 -7.58 34.36
CA GLU A 62 9.19 -6.94 34.45
C GLU A 62 9.36 -5.53 35.01
N GLU A 63 9.54 -4.55 34.13
CA GLU A 63 9.35 -3.16 34.47
C GLU A 63 7.85 -2.95 34.80
N PRO A 64 7.50 -2.41 35.98
CA PRO A 64 6.13 -2.09 36.32
C PRO A 64 5.61 -1.10 35.28
N ARG A 65 4.72 -1.56 34.39
CA ARG A 65 4.16 -0.68 33.35
C ARG A 65 3.23 0.31 34.03
N PHE A 66 3.71 1.52 34.22
CA PHE A 66 2.90 2.66 34.62
C PHE A 66 1.60 2.71 33.81
N THR A 67 0.51 3.08 34.46
CA THR A 67 -0.82 3.19 33.85
C THR A 67 -0.79 4.12 32.63
N SER A 68 0.03 5.18 32.67
CA SER A 68 0.34 6.04 31.51
C SER A 68 0.91 5.29 30.31
N CYS A 69 1.87 4.38 30.51
CA CYS A 69 2.42 3.54 29.44
C CYS A 69 1.41 2.50 28.94
N ILE A 70 0.63 1.89 29.84
CA ILE A 70 -0.43 0.94 29.47
C ILE A 70 -1.50 1.62 28.60
N ALA A 71 -1.93 2.82 29.00
CA ALA A 71 -2.90 3.62 28.24
C ALA A 71 -2.41 3.89 26.82
N PHE A 72 -1.14 4.29 26.66
CA PHE A 72 -0.56 4.50 25.33
C PHE A 72 -0.57 3.22 24.48
N PHE A 73 -0.22 2.07 25.05
CA PHE A 73 -0.26 0.79 24.32
C PHE A 73 -1.69 0.39 23.93
N ASN A 74 -2.68 0.68 24.76
CA ASN A 74 -4.09 0.48 24.41
C ASN A 74 -4.53 1.39 23.26
N ILE A 75 -4.09 2.66 23.26
CA ILE A 75 -4.33 3.58 22.12
C ILE A 75 -3.70 3.03 20.82
N LEU A 76 -2.48 2.49 20.89
CA LEU A 76 -1.84 1.86 19.73
C LEU A 76 -2.62 0.65 19.22
N ASN A 77 -3.18 -0.17 20.10
CA ASN A 77 -4.02 -1.32 19.72
C ASN A 77 -5.30 -0.86 19.00
N GLU A 78 -6.00 0.14 19.56
CA GLU A 78 -7.21 0.70 18.93
C GLU A 78 -6.91 1.34 17.57
N LEU A 79 -5.73 1.97 17.41
CA LEU A 79 -5.30 2.53 16.11
C LEU A 79 -4.99 1.42 15.09
N ASN A 80 -4.46 0.28 15.53
CA ASN A 80 -4.25 -0.87 14.67
C ASN A 80 -5.57 -1.49 14.21
N ASP A 81 -6.57 -1.56 15.11
CA ASP A 81 -7.90 -2.05 14.75
C ASP A 81 -8.63 -1.08 13.81
N TYR A 82 -8.49 0.24 14.03
CA TYR A 82 -8.94 1.27 13.10
C TYR A 82 -8.32 1.08 11.71
N ALA A 83 -7.00 0.85 11.63
CA ALA A 83 -6.32 0.59 10.37
C ALA A 83 -6.89 -0.66 9.66
N GLY A 84 -7.19 -1.72 10.41
CA GLY A 84 -7.88 -2.90 9.89
C GLY A 84 -9.26 -2.59 9.30
N GLN A 85 -10.03 -1.68 9.92
CA GLN A 85 -11.31 -1.25 9.34
C GLN A 85 -11.14 -0.48 8.03
N ARG A 86 -10.06 0.29 7.88
CA ARG A 86 -9.75 0.96 6.62
C ARG A 86 -9.37 -0.04 5.51
N GLU A 87 -8.66 -1.13 5.83
CA GLU A 87 -8.45 -2.25 4.89
C GLU A 87 -9.77 -2.89 4.46
N VAL A 88 -10.70 -3.12 5.40
CA VAL A 88 -12.04 -3.66 5.10
C VAL A 88 -12.80 -2.75 4.13
N VAL A 89 -12.71 -1.42 4.28
CA VAL A 89 -13.31 -0.48 3.31
C VAL A 89 -12.74 -0.70 1.91
N ALA A 90 -11.41 -0.82 1.79
CA ALA A 90 -10.74 -1.04 0.52
C ALA A 90 -11.16 -2.37 -0.13
N GLU A 91 -11.23 -3.46 0.65
CA GLU A 91 -11.66 -4.77 0.19
C GLU A 91 -13.13 -4.79 -0.27
N GLU A 92 -14.03 -4.15 0.50
CA GLU A 92 -15.44 -4.05 0.14
C GLU A 92 -15.64 -3.21 -1.13
N MET A 93 -14.94 -2.08 -1.28
CA MET A 93 -14.96 -1.30 -2.53
C MET A 93 -14.41 -2.12 -3.71
N ALA A 94 -13.32 -2.88 -3.50
CA ALA A 94 -12.72 -3.71 -4.53
C ALA A 94 -13.68 -4.78 -5.05
N HIS A 95 -14.41 -5.45 -4.15
CA HIS A 95 -15.32 -6.50 -4.53
C HIS A 95 -16.67 -5.97 -5.05
N ARG A 96 -17.37 -5.13 -4.26
CA ARG A 96 -18.75 -4.71 -4.55
C ARG A 96 -18.88 -3.65 -5.63
N VAL A 97 -17.82 -2.87 -5.85
CA VAL A 97 -17.86 -1.75 -6.78
C VAL A 97 -16.95 -2.04 -7.96
N TYR A 98 -15.63 -2.10 -7.74
CA TYR A 98 -14.68 -2.26 -8.84
C TYR A 98 -14.85 -3.60 -9.58
N GLY A 99 -14.85 -4.73 -8.86
CA GLY A 99 -15.00 -6.06 -9.46
C GLY A 99 -16.33 -6.23 -10.20
N GLU A 100 -17.42 -5.74 -9.61
CA GLU A 100 -18.75 -5.74 -10.24
C GLU A 100 -18.81 -4.88 -11.51
N LEU A 101 -18.21 -3.68 -11.49
CA LEU A 101 -18.13 -2.81 -12.66
C LEU A 101 -17.34 -3.47 -13.80
N MET A 102 -16.18 -4.05 -13.49
CA MET A 102 -15.32 -4.69 -14.51
C MET A 102 -16.02 -5.88 -15.17
N ARG A 103 -16.66 -6.74 -14.36
CA ARG A 103 -17.44 -7.87 -14.88
C ARG A 103 -18.60 -7.40 -15.74
N TYR A 104 -19.38 -6.44 -15.24
CA TYR A 104 -20.53 -5.91 -15.96
C TYR A 104 -20.15 -5.19 -17.25
N ALA A 105 -19.05 -4.43 -17.27
CA ALA A 105 -18.53 -3.76 -18.46
C ALA A 105 -18.19 -4.76 -19.58
N HIS A 106 -17.61 -5.91 -19.22
CA HIS A 106 -17.29 -6.96 -20.16
C HIS A 106 -18.54 -7.56 -20.81
N ASP A 107 -19.54 -7.92 -19.99
CA ASP A 107 -20.81 -8.47 -20.46
C ASP A 107 -21.54 -7.45 -21.36
N LEU A 108 -21.56 -6.18 -20.93
CA LEU A 108 -22.20 -5.07 -21.65
C LEU A 108 -21.56 -4.81 -23.01
N LYS A 109 -20.23 -4.86 -23.12
CA LYS A 109 -19.52 -4.73 -24.41
C LYS A 109 -19.93 -5.82 -25.39
N THR A 110 -20.11 -7.05 -24.90
CA THR A 110 -20.51 -8.20 -25.72
C THR A 110 -21.97 -8.06 -26.18
N GLU A 111 -22.88 -7.74 -25.26
CA GLU A 111 -24.30 -7.50 -25.54
C GLU A 111 -24.49 -6.36 -26.56
N ARG A 112 -23.81 -5.22 -26.35
CA ARG A 112 -23.83 -4.08 -27.26
C ARG A 112 -23.39 -4.47 -28.67
N LYS A 113 -22.28 -5.20 -28.78
CA LYS A 113 -21.74 -5.64 -30.08
C LYS A 113 -22.74 -6.52 -30.83
N MET A 114 -23.44 -7.41 -30.12
CA MET A 114 -24.47 -8.27 -30.70
C MET A 114 -25.61 -7.45 -31.32
N HIS A 115 -26.21 -6.52 -30.55
CA HIS A 115 -27.31 -5.69 -31.06
C HIS A 115 -26.90 -4.78 -32.23
N LEU A 116 -25.70 -4.17 -32.17
CA LEU A 116 -25.21 -3.36 -33.29
C LEU A 116 -24.94 -4.22 -34.55
N GLN A 117 -24.49 -5.46 -34.38
CA GLN A 117 -24.32 -6.38 -35.49
C GLN A 117 -25.67 -6.79 -36.11
N GLU A 118 -26.70 -7.01 -35.30
CA GLU A 118 -28.06 -7.26 -35.79
C GLU A 118 -28.61 -6.06 -36.58
N GLY A 119 -28.40 -4.83 -36.09
CA GLY A 119 -28.78 -3.62 -36.82
C GLY A 119 -28.07 -3.48 -38.17
N ARG A 120 -26.75 -3.71 -38.21
CA ARG A 120 -25.98 -3.71 -39.47
C ARG A 120 -26.46 -4.79 -40.45
N LYS A 121 -26.77 -6.00 -39.96
CA LYS A 121 -27.34 -7.08 -40.79
C LYS A 121 -28.70 -6.67 -41.37
N ALA A 122 -29.56 -6.04 -40.57
CA ALA A 122 -30.86 -5.57 -41.04
C ALA A 122 -30.74 -4.48 -42.13
N GLN A 123 -29.79 -3.54 -41.97
CA GLN A 123 -29.50 -2.50 -42.97
C GLN A 123 -28.94 -3.10 -44.27
N GLN A 124 -27.97 -4.01 -44.17
CA GLN A 124 -27.38 -4.71 -45.32
C GLN A 124 -28.43 -5.52 -46.10
N TYR A 125 -29.35 -6.17 -45.39
CA TYR A 125 -30.44 -6.91 -46.00
C TYR A 125 -31.39 -6.01 -46.78
N LEU A 126 -31.79 -4.87 -46.22
CA LEU A 126 -32.64 -3.91 -46.93
C LEU A 126 -31.94 -3.30 -48.15
N ASP A 127 -30.65 -2.96 -48.03
CA ASP A 127 -29.83 -2.46 -49.14
C ASP A 127 -29.71 -3.50 -50.27
N MET A 128 -29.55 -4.79 -49.93
CA MET A 128 -29.57 -5.88 -50.91
C MET A 128 -30.91 -5.95 -51.65
N CYS A 129 -32.04 -5.91 -50.92
CA CYS A 129 -33.38 -5.89 -51.53
C CYS A 129 -33.59 -4.67 -52.44
N TRP A 130 -33.12 -3.49 -52.00
CA TRP A 130 -33.16 -2.27 -52.80
C TRP A 130 -32.37 -2.42 -54.09
N LYS A 131 -31.13 -2.95 -54.03
CA LYS A 131 -30.29 -3.19 -55.20
C LYS A 131 -30.92 -4.17 -56.20
N GLN A 132 -31.58 -5.22 -55.72
CA GLN A 132 -32.30 -6.16 -56.59
C GLN A 132 -33.44 -5.46 -57.34
N MET A 133 -34.25 -4.68 -56.61
CA MET A 133 -35.33 -3.89 -57.19
C MET A 133 -34.81 -2.82 -58.17
N ASP A 134 -33.78 -2.05 -57.81
CA ASP A 134 -33.19 -1.02 -58.67
C ASP A 134 -32.56 -1.61 -59.95
N ASN A 135 -31.90 -2.77 -59.85
CA ASN A 135 -31.37 -3.46 -61.01
C ASN A 135 -32.48 -3.95 -61.95
N SER A 136 -33.57 -4.51 -61.41
CA SER A 136 -34.72 -4.94 -62.22
C SER A 136 -35.40 -3.75 -62.91
N LYS A 137 -35.52 -2.60 -62.23
CA LYS A 137 -36.03 -1.35 -62.78
C LYS A 137 -35.18 -0.86 -63.96
N LYS A 138 -33.85 -0.78 -63.77
CA LYS A 138 -32.91 -0.36 -64.83
C LYS A 138 -32.94 -1.29 -66.04
N LYS A 139 -33.14 -2.59 -65.82
CA LYS A 139 -33.28 -3.57 -66.91
C LYS A 139 -34.58 -3.36 -67.67
N PHE A 140 -35.70 -3.17 -66.97
CA PHE A 140 -36.99 -2.83 -67.58
C PHE A 140 -36.90 -1.53 -68.40
N GLU A 141 -36.32 -0.47 -67.84
CA GLU A 141 -36.12 0.80 -68.56
C GLU A 141 -35.30 0.65 -69.84
N ARG A 142 -34.30 -0.25 -69.85
CA ARG A 142 -33.50 -0.55 -71.04
C ARG A 142 -34.32 -1.27 -72.10
N GLU A 143 -35.05 -2.32 -71.73
CA GLU A 143 -35.85 -3.09 -72.68
C GLU A 143 -37.01 -2.26 -73.26
N CYS A 144 -37.61 -1.35 -72.48
CA CYS A 144 -38.57 -0.37 -73.01
C CYS A 144 -37.96 0.49 -74.12
N LYS A 145 -36.75 1.03 -73.93
CA LYS A 145 -36.06 1.83 -74.96
C LYS A 145 -35.75 1.01 -76.22
N GLU A 146 -35.41 -0.26 -76.07
CA GLU A 146 -35.18 -1.14 -77.22
C GLU A 146 -36.48 -1.49 -77.96
N ALA A 147 -37.59 -1.67 -77.24
CA ALA A 147 -38.92 -1.82 -77.83
C ALA A 147 -39.37 -0.56 -78.57
N GLU A 148 -39.17 0.63 -78.00
CA GLU A 148 -39.46 1.92 -78.65
C GLU A 148 -38.66 2.10 -79.94
N LYS A 149 -37.36 1.74 -79.95
CA LYS A 149 -36.53 1.78 -81.16
C LYS A 149 -37.04 0.80 -82.23
N ALA A 150 -37.40 -0.42 -81.83
CA ALA A 150 -37.96 -1.40 -82.75
C ALA A 150 -39.30 -0.95 -83.32
N GLN A 151 -40.13 -0.28 -82.50
CA GLN A 151 -41.40 0.31 -82.91
C GLN A 151 -41.19 1.40 -83.96
N GLN A 152 -40.30 2.36 -83.70
CA GLN A 152 -39.96 3.42 -84.67
C GLN A 152 -39.40 2.85 -85.98
N SER A 153 -38.61 1.78 -85.91
CA SER A 153 -38.06 1.12 -87.10
C SER A 153 -39.14 0.42 -87.92
N TYR A 154 -40.08 -0.27 -87.26
CA TYR A 154 -41.22 -0.88 -87.91
C TYR A 154 -42.11 0.18 -88.58
N GLU A 155 -42.50 1.22 -87.84
CA GLU A 155 -43.32 2.32 -88.36
C GLU A 155 -42.67 3.02 -89.56
N ARG A 156 -41.34 3.19 -89.55
CA ARG A 156 -40.61 3.77 -90.69
C ARG A 156 -40.69 2.89 -91.94
N LEU A 157 -40.48 1.57 -91.80
CA LEU A 157 -40.49 0.63 -92.92
C LEU A 157 -41.90 0.37 -93.46
N ASP A 158 -42.89 0.30 -92.57
CA ASP A 158 -44.30 0.07 -92.94
C ASP A 158 -44.88 1.25 -93.76
N ASN A 159 -44.39 2.47 -93.49
CA ASN A 159 -44.76 3.69 -94.23
C ASN A 159 -43.88 3.98 -95.46
N ASP A 160 -42.81 3.22 -95.70
CA ASP A 160 -41.93 3.42 -96.86
C ASP A 160 -42.48 2.68 -98.08
N THR A 161 -42.95 3.43 -99.07
CA THR A 161 -43.47 2.90 -100.33
C THR A 161 -42.45 2.07 -101.14
N ASN A 162 -41.16 2.18 -100.84
CA ASN A 162 -40.09 1.43 -101.49
C ASN A 162 -39.63 0.19 -100.71
N ALA A 163 -40.13 -0.02 -99.48
CA ALA A 163 -39.74 -1.17 -98.67
C ALA A 163 -40.39 -2.48 -99.17
N THR A 164 -39.68 -3.60 -99.04
CA THR A 164 -40.24 -4.90 -99.41
C THR A 164 -41.14 -5.45 -98.30
N LYS A 165 -42.16 -6.24 -98.68
CA LYS A 165 -43.03 -6.92 -97.71
C LYS A 165 -42.24 -7.81 -96.72
N ALA A 166 -41.13 -8.39 -97.16
CA ALA A 166 -40.28 -9.21 -96.32
C ALA A 166 -39.55 -8.38 -95.25
N ASP A 167 -39.10 -7.17 -95.59
CA ASP A 167 -38.41 -6.27 -94.65
C ASP A 167 -39.38 -5.73 -93.58
N VAL A 168 -40.61 -5.38 -93.99
CA VAL A 168 -41.68 -4.96 -93.06
C VAL A 168 -42.04 -6.09 -92.09
N GLU A 169 -42.23 -7.32 -92.60
CA GLU A 169 -42.56 -8.47 -91.75
C GLU A 169 -41.42 -8.81 -90.77
N LYS A 170 -40.16 -8.70 -91.21
CA LYS A 170 -38.99 -8.87 -90.33
C LYS A 170 -38.95 -7.82 -89.22
N ALA A 171 -39.22 -6.55 -89.55
CA ALA A 171 -39.28 -5.48 -88.57
C ALA A 171 -40.43 -5.69 -87.56
N LYS A 172 -41.57 -6.19 -88.03
CA LYS A 172 -42.73 -6.54 -87.19
C LYS A 172 -42.42 -7.69 -86.22
N GLN A 173 -41.74 -8.74 -86.68
CA GLN A 173 -41.29 -9.84 -85.81
C GLN A 173 -40.31 -9.34 -84.74
N GLN A 174 -39.38 -8.45 -85.11
CA GLN A 174 -38.45 -7.85 -84.17
C GLN A 174 -39.14 -6.96 -83.13
N LEU A 175 -40.16 -6.19 -83.53
CA LEU A 175 -41.01 -5.41 -82.61
C LEU A 175 -41.71 -6.33 -81.61
N ASN A 176 -42.42 -7.37 -82.09
CA ASN A 176 -43.14 -8.30 -81.22
C ASN A 176 -42.21 -8.96 -80.19
N LEU A 177 -41.01 -9.37 -80.60
CA LEU A 177 -40.00 -9.93 -79.71
C LEU A 177 -39.57 -8.91 -78.63
N ARG A 178 -39.28 -7.67 -79.01
CA ARG A 178 -38.85 -6.63 -78.06
C ARG A 178 -39.97 -6.22 -77.11
N THR A 179 -41.21 -6.13 -77.58
CA THR A 179 -42.38 -5.86 -76.74
C THR A 179 -42.58 -6.96 -75.71
N HIS A 180 -42.51 -8.23 -76.11
CA HIS A 180 -42.59 -9.37 -75.17
C HIS A 180 -41.49 -9.31 -74.11
N MET A 181 -40.24 -9.06 -74.52
CA MET A 181 -39.13 -8.91 -73.58
C MET A 181 -39.33 -7.76 -72.60
N ALA A 182 -39.87 -6.62 -73.06
CA ALA A 182 -40.18 -5.48 -72.20
C ALA A 182 -41.28 -5.84 -71.17
N ASP A 183 -42.32 -6.56 -71.58
CA ASP A 183 -43.39 -7.03 -70.70
C ASP A 183 -42.91 -8.05 -69.66
N GLU A 184 -42.02 -8.99 -70.04
CA GLU A 184 -41.40 -9.90 -69.07
C GLU A 184 -40.60 -9.16 -68.01
N ASN A 185 -39.78 -8.17 -68.41
CA ASN A 185 -39.00 -7.38 -67.46
C ASN A 185 -39.86 -6.41 -66.63
N LYS A 186 -41.02 -5.99 -67.15
CA LYS A 186 -42.03 -5.24 -66.38
C LYS A 186 -42.57 -6.07 -65.22
N ASN A 187 -42.92 -7.33 -65.50
CA ASN A 187 -43.44 -8.25 -64.49
C ASN A 187 -42.39 -8.57 -63.42
N GLU A 188 -41.13 -8.79 -63.82
CA GLU A 188 -40.01 -8.96 -62.89
C GLU A 188 -39.82 -7.72 -62.00
N TYR A 189 -39.79 -6.52 -62.59
CA TYR A 189 -39.69 -5.28 -61.82
C TYR A 189 -40.86 -5.11 -60.84
N ALA A 190 -42.09 -5.37 -61.27
CA ALA A 190 -43.27 -5.29 -60.40
C ALA A 190 -43.17 -6.25 -59.20
N ALA A 191 -42.71 -7.48 -59.42
CA ALA A 191 -42.49 -8.46 -58.36
C ALA A 191 -41.41 -8.01 -57.37
N GLN A 192 -40.26 -7.52 -57.87
CA GLN A 192 -39.17 -7.02 -57.03
C GLN A 192 -39.57 -5.76 -56.24
N LEU A 193 -40.39 -4.88 -56.83
CA LEU A 193 -40.92 -3.70 -56.16
C LEU A 193 -41.87 -4.07 -55.01
N GLN A 194 -42.77 -5.03 -55.23
CA GLN A 194 -43.67 -5.51 -54.18
C GLN A 194 -42.88 -6.13 -53.03
N ASN A 195 -41.87 -6.96 -53.35
CA ASN A 195 -40.99 -7.56 -52.36
C ASN A 195 -40.23 -6.50 -51.55
N PHE A 196 -39.61 -5.53 -52.23
CA PHE A 196 -38.88 -4.45 -51.56
C PHE A 196 -39.77 -3.62 -50.63
N ASN A 197 -40.98 -3.23 -51.06
CA ASN A 197 -41.90 -2.46 -50.23
C ASN A 197 -42.32 -3.25 -48.98
N GLY A 198 -42.53 -4.57 -49.10
CA GLY A 198 -42.83 -5.44 -47.96
C GLY A 198 -41.67 -5.50 -46.96
N GLU A 199 -40.46 -5.74 -47.45
CA GLU A 199 -39.27 -5.80 -46.59
C GLU A 199 -38.90 -4.43 -46.00
N GLN A 200 -39.11 -3.34 -46.73
CA GLN A 200 -38.94 -1.97 -46.22
C GLN A 200 -39.91 -1.69 -45.06
N HIS A 201 -41.18 -2.03 -45.22
CA HIS A 201 -42.17 -1.87 -44.16
C HIS A 201 -41.77 -2.69 -42.92
N LYS A 202 -41.43 -3.96 -43.10
CA LYS A 202 -40.96 -4.82 -42.00
C LYS A 202 -39.70 -4.27 -41.32
N HIS A 203 -38.76 -3.73 -42.09
CA HIS A 203 -37.53 -3.14 -41.57
C HIS A 203 -37.83 -1.99 -40.59
N PHE A 204 -38.63 -1.01 -41.00
CA PHE A 204 -38.87 0.20 -40.21
C PHE A 204 -39.94 0.05 -39.13
N TYR A 205 -40.93 -0.85 -39.31
CA TYR A 205 -42.04 -1.00 -38.36
C TYR A 205 -41.92 -2.20 -37.42
N VAL A 206 -40.97 -3.11 -37.67
CA VAL A 206 -40.78 -4.32 -36.85
C VAL A 206 -39.33 -4.49 -36.42
N VAL A 207 -38.41 -4.59 -37.38
CA VAL A 207 -37.03 -5.03 -37.10
C VAL A 207 -36.22 -3.95 -36.37
N ILE A 208 -36.12 -2.74 -36.93
CA ILE A 208 -35.37 -1.63 -36.31
C ILE A 208 -35.95 -1.25 -34.94
N PRO A 209 -37.27 -1.10 -34.76
CA PRO A 209 -37.83 -0.80 -33.44
C PRO A 209 -37.45 -1.82 -32.37
N GLN A 210 -37.45 -3.11 -32.72
CA GLN A 210 -37.09 -4.18 -31.79
C GLN A 210 -35.61 -4.14 -31.39
N ILE A 211 -34.70 -3.93 -32.35
CA ILE A 211 -33.25 -3.85 -32.08
C ILE A 211 -32.95 -2.62 -31.22
N TYR A 212 -33.55 -1.47 -31.52
CA TYR A 212 -33.31 -0.24 -30.77
C TYR A 212 -33.95 -0.25 -29.39
N LYS A 213 -35.07 -0.95 -29.22
CA LYS A 213 -35.63 -1.23 -27.90
C LYS A 213 -34.65 -2.05 -27.05
N GLN A 214 -33.99 -3.06 -27.61
CA GLN A 214 -32.99 -3.85 -26.88
C GLN A 214 -31.76 -3.00 -26.52
N LEU A 215 -31.29 -2.15 -27.43
CA LEU A 215 -30.23 -1.17 -27.12
C LEU A 215 -30.64 -0.20 -26.01
N GLN A 216 -31.88 0.28 -26.03
CA GLN A 216 -32.42 1.17 -25.00
C GLN A 216 -32.47 0.47 -23.64
N GLU A 217 -33.03 -0.73 -23.55
CA GLU A 217 -33.12 -1.51 -22.32
C GLU A 217 -31.72 -1.85 -21.76
N MET A 218 -30.75 -2.11 -22.65
CA MET A 218 -29.35 -2.30 -22.29
C MET A 218 -28.74 -1.01 -21.70
N ASP A 219 -28.96 0.14 -22.32
CA ASP A 219 -28.45 1.44 -21.88
C ASP A 219 -29.06 1.89 -20.53
N GLU A 220 -30.36 1.64 -20.35
CA GLU A 220 -31.09 1.90 -19.11
C GLU A 220 -30.58 0.99 -17.97
N ARG A 221 -30.40 -0.32 -18.24
CA ARG A 221 -29.79 -1.25 -17.27
C ARG A 221 -28.39 -0.81 -16.84
N ARG A 222 -27.56 -0.34 -17.78
CA ARG A 222 -26.24 0.20 -17.44
C ARG A 222 -26.35 1.36 -16.46
N THR A 223 -27.27 2.28 -16.72
CA THR A 223 -27.48 3.47 -15.87
C THR A 223 -27.92 3.07 -14.45
N ILE A 224 -28.82 2.08 -14.33
CA ILE A 224 -29.23 1.54 -13.03
C ILE A 224 -28.05 0.88 -12.31
N LYS A 225 -27.29 0.00 -12.99
CA LYS A 225 -26.14 -0.69 -12.40
C LYS A 225 -25.08 0.30 -11.91
N LEU A 226 -24.84 1.37 -12.66
CA LEU A 226 -23.94 2.44 -12.24
C LEU A 226 -24.43 3.13 -10.96
N SER A 227 -25.73 3.45 -10.86
CA SER A 227 -26.33 3.99 -9.64
C SER A 227 -26.19 3.04 -8.45
N GLU A 228 -26.33 1.73 -8.65
CA GLU A 228 -26.12 0.73 -7.59
C GLU A 228 -24.67 0.73 -7.11
N CYS A 229 -23.71 0.85 -8.03
CA CYS A 229 -22.29 0.94 -7.71
C CYS A 229 -21.93 2.24 -6.98
N TYR A 230 -22.57 3.38 -7.28
CA TYR A 230 -22.43 4.61 -6.50
C TYR A 230 -22.92 4.43 -5.06
N ARG A 231 -24.07 3.78 -4.88
CA ARG A 231 -24.57 3.45 -3.54
C ARG A 231 -23.61 2.49 -2.82
N GLY A 232 -23.14 1.45 -3.51
CA GLY A 232 -22.19 0.48 -2.98
C GLY A 232 -20.91 1.13 -2.47
N PHE A 233 -20.39 2.15 -3.18
CA PHE A 233 -19.23 2.93 -2.75
C PHE A 233 -19.45 3.61 -1.39
N ALA A 234 -20.58 4.32 -1.23
CA ALA A 234 -20.92 4.98 0.03
C ALA A 234 -21.21 3.99 1.17
N ASP A 235 -21.84 2.86 0.84
CA ASP A 235 -22.15 1.82 1.82
C ASP A 235 -20.89 1.12 2.36
N SER A 236 -19.83 0.96 1.56
CA SER A 236 -18.54 0.44 2.01
C SER A 236 -17.96 1.28 3.15
N GLU A 237 -18.03 2.61 3.04
CA GLU A 237 -17.61 3.53 4.11
C GLU A 237 -18.56 3.49 5.32
N ARG A 238 -19.87 3.50 5.06
CA ARG A 238 -20.89 3.53 6.12
C ARG A 238 -20.82 2.31 7.04
N LYS A 239 -20.50 1.14 6.47
CA LYS A 239 -20.46 -0.14 7.18
C LYS A 239 -19.44 -0.18 8.32
N VAL A 240 -18.31 0.52 8.17
CA VAL A 240 -17.23 0.50 9.18
C VAL A 240 -17.39 1.53 10.28
N ILE A 241 -18.27 2.53 10.09
CA ILE A 241 -18.47 3.62 11.05
C ILE A 241 -18.67 3.13 12.49
N PRO A 242 -19.53 2.12 12.79
CA PRO A 242 -19.74 1.69 14.16
C PRO A 242 -18.47 1.15 14.84
N ILE A 243 -17.63 0.43 14.10
CA ILE A 243 -16.39 -0.14 14.63
C ILE A 243 -15.34 0.96 14.78
N ILE A 244 -15.24 1.89 13.82
CA ILE A 244 -14.39 3.08 13.94
C ILE A 244 -14.76 3.88 15.19
N SER A 245 -16.06 4.14 15.41
CA SER A 245 -16.54 4.81 16.63
C SER A 245 -16.10 4.08 17.89
N LYS A 246 -16.22 2.75 17.92
CA LYS A 246 -15.73 1.93 19.02
C LYS A 246 -14.23 2.08 19.26
N CYS A 247 -13.40 2.11 18.21
CA CYS A 247 -11.96 2.31 18.36
C CYS A 247 -11.64 3.68 18.97
N LEU A 248 -12.32 4.73 18.52
CA LEU A 248 -12.17 6.08 19.07
C LEU A 248 -12.60 6.15 20.54
N GLU A 249 -13.72 5.51 20.89
CA GLU A 249 -14.16 5.38 22.29
C GLU A 249 -13.14 4.61 23.14
N GLY A 250 -12.55 3.54 22.60
CA GLY A 250 -11.48 2.78 23.25
C GLY A 250 -10.25 3.64 23.57
N MET A 251 -9.83 4.50 22.64
CA MET A 251 -8.73 5.45 22.88
C MET A 251 -9.06 6.44 24.01
N ILE A 252 -10.30 6.96 24.05
CA ILE A 252 -10.75 7.86 25.12
C ILE A 252 -10.76 7.14 26.47
N LEU A 253 -11.23 5.89 26.52
CA LEU A 253 -11.23 5.08 27.74
C LEU A 253 -9.81 4.76 28.22
N ALA A 254 -8.89 4.45 27.30
CA ALA A 254 -7.49 4.25 27.62
C ALA A 254 -6.88 5.49 28.27
N ALA A 255 -7.13 6.67 27.71
CA ALA A 255 -6.67 7.93 28.30
C ALA A 255 -7.25 8.17 29.72
N LYS A 256 -8.51 7.85 29.96
CA LYS A 256 -9.15 7.94 31.28
C LYS A 256 -8.63 6.94 32.31
N SER A 257 -7.92 5.89 31.87
CA SER A 257 -7.38 4.84 32.74
C SER A 257 -6.05 5.20 33.41
N VAL A 258 -5.44 6.33 33.02
CA VAL A 258 -4.22 6.84 33.64
C VAL A 258 -4.51 7.30 35.06
N ASP A 259 -3.72 6.83 36.02
CA ASP A 259 -3.90 7.06 37.45
C ASP A 259 -2.56 7.47 38.06
N GLU A 260 -2.40 8.77 38.32
CA GLU A 260 -1.16 9.36 38.82
C GLU A 260 -0.81 8.87 40.24
N ARG A 261 -1.82 8.52 41.04
CA ARG A 261 -1.63 8.01 42.41
C ARG A 261 -1.13 6.58 42.37
N ARG A 262 -1.73 5.74 41.53
CA ARG A 262 -1.25 4.37 41.30
C ARG A 262 0.16 4.37 40.73
N ASP A 263 0.46 5.21 39.75
CA ASP A 263 1.81 5.31 39.17
C ASP A 263 2.82 5.73 40.24
N SER A 264 2.50 6.73 41.07
CA SER A 264 3.36 7.15 42.19
C SER A 264 3.60 6.03 43.20
N GLN A 265 2.57 5.25 43.52
CA GLN A 265 2.68 4.10 44.41
C GLN A 265 3.58 3.01 43.81
N MET A 266 3.46 2.73 42.50
CA MET A 266 4.33 1.77 41.81
C MET A 266 5.80 2.19 41.88
N VAL A 267 6.12 3.50 41.82
CA VAL A 267 7.49 4.00 42.04
C VAL A 267 7.95 3.67 43.46
N VAL A 268 7.13 3.97 44.47
CA VAL A 268 7.47 3.64 45.87
C VAL A 268 7.70 2.14 46.02
N ASP A 269 6.81 1.30 45.51
CA ASP A 269 6.92 -0.16 45.64
C ASP A 269 8.16 -0.71 44.93
N SER A 270 8.59 -0.09 43.83
CA SER A 270 9.76 -0.51 43.04
C SER A 270 11.08 -0.07 43.66
N PHE A 271 11.13 1.12 44.28
CA PHE A 271 12.38 1.75 44.71
C PHE A 271 12.54 1.91 46.22
N LYS A 272 11.51 1.62 47.03
CA LYS A 272 11.59 1.68 48.48
C LYS A 272 12.64 0.69 48.97
N SER A 273 13.75 1.24 49.45
CA SER A 273 14.92 0.48 49.92
C SER A 273 14.71 -0.22 51.26
N GLY A 274 13.66 0.15 52.00
CA GLY A 274 13.41 -0.30 53.37
C GLY A 274 14.28 0.40 54.42
N PHE A 275 15.17 1.32 54.02
CA PHE A 275 15.91 2.14 54.98
C PHE A 275 15.00 3.15 55.66
N GLU A 276 15.12 3.26 56.98
CA GLU A 276 14.54 4.36 57.73
C GLU A 276 15.46 5.58 57.68
N PRO A 277 14.90 6.80 57.73
CA PRO A 277 15.69 8.02 57.87
C PRO A 277 16.63 7.91 59.10
N PRO A 278 17.89 8.39 59.00
CA PRO A 278 18.78 8.42 60.16
C PRO A 278 18.12 9.17 61.33
N GLY A 279 18.09 8.54 62.50
CA GLY A 279 17.64 9.19 63.73
C GLY A 279 18.63 10.23 64.25
N ASP A 280 18.22 10.97 65.28
CA ASP A 280 19.07 11.96 65.91
C ASP A 280 20.33 11.32 66.50
N PHE A 281 21.46 12.01 66.39
CA PHE A 281 22.69 11.57 67.04
C PHE A 281 22.50 11.65 68.56
N PRO A 282 22.81 10.57 69.31
CA PRO A 282 22.77 10.62 70.75
C PRO A 282 23.83 11.60 71.27
N PHE A 283 23.54 12.26 72.40
CA PHE A 283 24.54 13.06 73.11
C PHE A 283 25.63 12.15 73.70
N GLU A 284 26.88 12.42 73.34
CA GLU A 284 28.05 11.73 73.90
C GLU A 284 28.60 12.52 75.09
N ASP A 285 28.26 12.10 76.31
CA ASP A 285 28.75 12.71 77.54
C ASP A 285 30.17 12.20 77.88
N TYR A 286 31.19 12.97 77.53
CA TYR A 286 32.59 12.68 77.83
C TYR A 286 33.00 13.03 79.27
N SER A 287 32.13 13.64 80.07
CA SER A 287 32.43 13.99 81.48
C SER A 287 32.39 12.77 82.41
N GLN A 288 31.86 11.63 81.95
CA GLN A 288 31.90 10.35 82.68
C GLN A 288 33.21 9.60 82.41
N HIS A 289 34.21 9.80 83.27
CA HIS A 289 35.43 8.99 83.25
C HIS A 289 35.16 7.57 83.76
N ILE A 290 35.16 6.60 82.84
CA ILE A 290 35.59 5.20 82.99
C ILE A 290 35.14 4.46 84.27
N TYR A 291 34.02 3.74 84.19
CA TYR A 291 34.02 2.35 84.62
C TYR A 291 33.92 1.46 83.39
N ARG A 292 35.10 1.08 82.89
CA ARG A 292 35.26 -0.06 82.00
C ARG A 292 34.97 -1.32 82.82
N THR A 293 33.70 -1.73 82.92
CA THR A 293 33.37 -3.10 83.32
C THR A 293 33.31 -3.95 82.08
N ILE A 294 34.38 -4.73 81.92
CA ILE A 294 34.38 -5.98 81.17
C ILE A 294 33.31 -6.87 81.81
N SER A 295 32.28 -7.24 81.06
CA SER A 295 31.56 -8.47 81.32
C SER A 295 31.01 -9.04 80.02
N ASP A 296 31.46 -10.26 79.76
CA ASP A 296 30.92 -11.25 78.86
C ASP A 296 29.38 -11.30 78.88
N GLY A 297 28.81 -11.44 77.70
CA GLY A 297 27.70 -12.35 77.39
C GLY A 297 26.38 -12.26 78.16
N THR A 298 25.39 -12.97 77.61
CA THR A 298 24.14 -13.41 78.26
C THR A 298 22.88 -12.54 78.07
N ILE A 299 22.14 -12.97 77.06
CA ILE A 299 20.69 -13.08 76.91
C ILE A 299 19.89 -13.02 78.24
N SER A 300 18.91 -12.11 78.32
CA SER A 300 17.59 -12.31 78.96
C SER A 300 16.60 -11.40 78.20
N ALA A 301 15.55 -11.85 77.52
CA ALA A 301 14.38 -12.62 77.95
C ALA A 301 13.58 -11.91 79.06
N SER A 302 12.62 -11.08 78.66
CA SER A 302 11.44 -10.73 79.47
C SER A 302 10.18 -11.31 78.80
N LYS A 303 9.31 -11.88 79.63
CA LYS A 303 8.18 -12.76 79.31
C LYS A 303 6.92 -12.15 79.94
N GLN A 304 5.83 -12.04 79.16
CA GLN A 304 4.40 -12.17 79.53
C GLN A 304 3.57 -11.60 78.35
N GLU A 305 2.41 -12.09 77.89
CA GLU A 305 1.51 -13.23 78.16
C GLU A 305 0.33 -13.00 77.16
N SER A 306 -0.02 -13.84 76.17
CA SER A 306 -0.88 -15.04 76.21
C SER A 306 -1.50 -15.22 74.82
N GLY A 307 -1.73 -16.46 74.36
CA GLY A 307 -2.54 -16.77 73.16
C GLY A 307 -2.04 -17.95 72.32
N LYS A 308 -2.71 -19.10 72.41
CA LYS A 308 -2.52 -20.40 71.70
C LYS A 308 -2.60 -20.25 70.16
N VAL A 309 -2.08 -21.10 69.25
CA VAL A 309 -2.15 -22.57 69.05
C VAL A 309 -1.14 -23.02 67.96
N ASP A 310 -0.86 -24.33 67.92
CA ASP A 310 0.15 -25.10 67.16
C ASP A 310 0.22 -24.94 65.62
N ALA A 311 1.44 -25.06 65.05
CA ALA A 311 1.79 -26.10 64.06
C ALA A 311 3.30 -26.08 63.65
N LYS A 312 3.84 -27.29 63.60
CA LYS A 312 5.20 -27.81 63.33
C LYS A 312 5.80 -27.40 61.95
N THR A 313 7.13 -27.20 61.85
CA THR A 313 8.11 -28.01 61.04
C THR A 313 9.41 -27.24 60.62
N THR A 314 10.58 -27.82 60.99
CA THR A 314 11.97 -27.77 60.40
C THR A 314 12.74 -26.44 60.24
N VAL A 315 13.84 -26.17 60.98
CA VAL A 315 15.25 -26.64 60.90
C VAL A 315 16.14 -25.90 59.86
N GLY A 316 17.21 -25.25 60.36
CA GLY A 316 18.44 -24.88 59.63
C GLY A 316 18.86 -23.40 59.78
N LYS A 317 19.58 -22.99 60.85
CA LYS A 317 21.05 -22.67 60.89
C LYS A 317 21.54 -21.79 59.71
N ALA A 318 22.33 -20.73 59.85
CA ALA A 318 22.96 -19.99 60.96
C ALA A 318 23.70 -18.78 60.34
N LYS A 319 23.87 -17.69 61.13
CA LYS A 319 25.02 -16.74 61.19
C LYS A 319 25.58 -16.20 59.86
N GLY A 320 25.65 -14.90 59.57
CA GLY A 320 25.68 -13.70 60.41
C GLY A 320 26.95 -12.89 60.14
N LYS A 321 26.78 -11.60 59.80
CA LYS A 321 27.67 -10.44 60.08
C LYS A 321 29.06 -10.44 59.41
N LEU A 322 29.74 -9.35 59.08
CA LEU A 322 29.57 -7.88 59.05
C LEU A 322 31.00 -7.35 58.79
N TRP A 323 31.21 -6.31 57.96
CA TRP A 323 32.25 -5.25 58.06
C TRP A 323 31.94 -4.25 56.93
N LEU A 324 31.33 -3.08 57.15
CA LEU A 324 31.85 -1.79 57.66
C LEU A 324 33.15 -1.31 56.97
N PHE A 325 33.05 -0.30 56.09
CA PHE A 325 33.58 1.06 56.29
C PHE A 325 33.30 1.92 55.03
N GLY A 326 32.65 3.07 55.25
CA GLY A 326 32.32 4.04 54.21
C GLY A 326 33.47 4.97 53.85
N LYS A 327 33.26 5.80 52.81
CA LYS A 327 34.04 7.00 52.56
C LYS A 327 33.16 8.19 52.18
N LYS A 328 33.53 9.30 52.80
CA LYS A 328 33.14 10.72 52.67
C LYS A 328 33.47 11.30 51.26
N PRO A 329 33.12 12.57 50.95
CA PRO A 329 32.68 13.03 49.63
C PRO A 329 33.80 13.14 48.59
N LYS A 330 33.41 13.03 47.31
CA LYS A 330 34.29 12.99 46.13
C LYS A 330 34.91 14.36 45.82
N GLY A 331 36.24 14.42 45.81
CA GLY A 331 37.01 15.35 44.98
C GLY A 331 37.01 14.92 43.50
N PRO A 332 37.68 15.67 42.59
CA PRO A 332 37.63 15.41 41.15
C PRO A 332 38.10 13.98 40.84
N ALA A 333 37.31 13.26 40.04
CA ALA A 333 37.54 11.86 39.77
C ALA A 333 38.88 11.67 39.03
N LEU A 334 39.82 11.00 39.69
CA LEU A 334 41.03 10.49 39.04
C LEU A 334 40.59 9.47 37.97
N GLU A 335 40.79 9.79 36.70
CA GLU A 335 40.38 9.01 35.51
C GLU A 335 40.96 7.59 35.51
N ASP A 336 42.06 7.37 36.23
CA ASP A 336 42.75 6.08 36.35
C ASP A 336 42.11 5.14 37.39
N PHE A 337 41.04 5.56 38.07
CA PHE A 337 40.35 4.80 39.11
C PHE A 337 41.25 4.31 40.27
N SER A 338 42.39 4.97 40.50
CA SER A 338 43.38 4.61 41.54
C SER A 338 42.85 4.64 42.98
N HIS A 339 41.71 5.29 43.20
CA HIS A 339 41.03 5.36 44.50
C HIS A 339 40.22 4.09 44.85
N LEU A 340 40.02 3.16 43.92
CA LEU A 340 39.25 1.93 44.11
C LEU A 340 40.14 0.73 44.48
N PRO A 341 39.64 -0.25 45.27
CA PRO A 341 40.33 -1.53 45.49
C PRO A 341 40.68 -2.23 44.16
N PRO A 342 41.79 -3.00 44.08
CA PRO A 342 42.28 -3.58 42.81
C PRO A 342 41.22 -4.31 41.99
N GLU A 343 40.37 -5.11 42.64
CA GLU A 343 39.34 -5.89 41.95
C GLU A 343 38.19 -5.04 41.39
N GLN A 344 37.83 -3.96 42.11
CA GLN A 344 36.84 -3.00 41.63
C GLN A 344 37.42 -2.10 40.54
N ARG A 345 38.70 -1.72 40.67
CA ARG A 345 39.44 -0.96 39.66
C ARG A 345 39.54 -1.74 38.35
N ARG A 346 39.91 -3.02 38.41
CA ARG A 346 39.94 -3.95 37.26
C ARG A 346 38.58 -4.01 36.55
N LYS A 347 37.50 -4.24 37.31
CA LYS A 347 36.14 -4.32 36.76
C LYS A 347 35.69 -3.00 36.10
N LYS A 348 36.04 -1.85 36.68
CA LYS A 348 35.69 -0.54 36.13
C LYS A 348 36.50 -0.17 34.89
N LEU A 349 37.79 -0.48 34.87
CA LEU A 349 38.64 -0.30 33.68
C LEU A 349 38.19 -1.22 32.54
N GLN A 350 37.84 -2.48 32.83
CA GLN A 350 37.29 -3.39 31.83
C GLN A 350 35.97 -2.86 31.24
N GLN A 351 35.03 -2.40 32.09
CA GLN A 351 33.79 -1.78 31.61
C GLN A 351 34.05 -0.56 30.72
N ARG A 352 35.06 0.25 31.04
CA ARG A 352 35.43 1.42 30.26
C ARG A 352 36.04 1.03 28.91
N ILE A 353 36.90 0.01 28.87
CA ILE A 353 37.47 -0.55 27.64
C ILE A 353 36.35 -1.12 26.75
N ASP A 354 35.41 -1.86 27.32
CA ASP A 354 34.28 -2.43 26.56
C ASP A 354 33.39 -1.32 25.95
N GLU A 355 33.14 -0.24 26.69
CA GLU A 355 32.39 0.92 26.20
C GLU A 355 33.14 1.67 25.08
N LEU A 356 34.43 1.93 25.27
CA LEU A 356 35.27 2.58 24.26
C LEU A 356 35.40 1.71 23.00
N ASN A 357 35.50 0.38 23.13
CA ASN A 357 35.51 -0.55 22.00
C ASN A 357 34.18 -0.52 21.23
N ARG A 358 33.05 -0.39 21.92
CA ARG A 358 31.75 -0.24 21.27
C ARG A 358 31.65 1.08 20.51
N GLU A 359 32.20 2.17 21.04
CA GLU A 359 32.27 3.45 20.34
C GLU A 359 33.23 3.41 19.15
N LEU A 360 34.39 2.75 19.31
CA LEU A 360 35.35 2.53 18.24
C LEU A 360 34.73 1.75 17.08
N GLN A 361 33.92 0.73 17.37
CA GLN A 361 33.20 -0.02 16.35
C GLN A 361 32.21 0.87 15.59
N LYS A 362 31.45 1.73 16.29
CA LYS A 362 30.52 2.66 15.63
C LYS A 362 31.22 3.63 14.68
N GLU A 363 32.34 4.22 15.10
CA GLU A 363 33.12 5.11 14.23
C GLU A 363 33.75 4.33 13.05
N SER A 364 34.16 3.07 13.28
CA SER A 364 34.65 2.19 12.20
C SER A 364 33.56 1.88 11.17
N ASP A 365 32.35 1.54 11.61
CA ASP A 365 31.21 1.27 10.73
C ASP A 365 30.80 2.55 9.96
N GLN A 366 30.84 3.71 10.62
CA GLN A 366 30.60 5.01 9.98
C GLN A 366 31.66 5.32 8.92
N LYS A 367 32.94 5.04 9.19
CA LYS A 367 34.02 5.17 8.20
C LYS A 367 33.78 4.27 6.98
N GLU A 368 33.38 3.02 7.20
CA GLU A 368 33.08 2.09 6.12
C GLU A 368 31.90 2.57 5.26
N ALA A 369 30.84 3.05 5.90
CA ALA A 369 29.69 3.63 5.21
C ALA A 369 30.07 4.88 4.38
N LEU A 370 30.91 5.76 4.93
CA LEU A 370 31.42 6.94 4.22
C LEU A 370 32.31 6.54 3.03
N ASN A 371 33.14 5.51 3.16
CA ASN A 371 33.92 4.99 2.03
C ASN A 371 33.03 4.40 0.93
N LYS A 372 31.99 3.63 1.28
CA LYS A 372 31.03 3.12 0.29
C LYS A 372 30.29 4.26 -0.41
N MET A 373 29.94 5.32 0.32
CA MET A 373 29.31 6.51 -0.25
C MET A 373 30.26 7.24 -1.20
N LYS A 374 31.54 7.34 -0.83
CA LYS A 374 32.59 7.87 -1.69
C LYS A 374 32.74 7.06 -2.98
N ASP A 375 32.75 5.73 -2.90
CA ASP A 375 32.81 4.85 -4.08
C ASP A 375 31.60 5.03 -5.01
N VAL A 376 30.41 5.27 -4.43
CA VAL A 376 29.19 5.56 -5.21
C VAL A 376 29.31 6.90 -5.92
N TYR A 377 29.83 7.93 -5.26
CA TYR A 377 30.07 9.25 -5.86
C TYR A 377 31.15 9.19 -6.94
N GLU A 378 32.19 8.38 -6.76
CA GLU A 378 33.27 8.20 -7.76
C GLU A 378 32.75 7.49 -9.02
N LYS A 379 31.83 6.53 -8.86
CA LYS A 379 31.24 5.77 -9.98
C LYS A 379 30.07 6.49 -10.66
N ASN A 380 29.40 7.40 -9.96
CA ASN A 380 28.22 8.09 -10.48
C ASN A 380 28.23 9.59 -10.12
N PRO A 381 28.87 10.46 -10.94
CA PRO A 381 29.07 11.88 -10.63
C PRO A 381 27.79 12.69 -10.39
N GLN A 382 26.64 12.21 -10.86
CA GLN A 382 25.33 12.87 -10.63
C GLN A 382 24.80 12.70 -9.20
N MET A 383 25.33 11.74 -8.43
CA MET A 383 24.86 11.42 -7.07
C MET A 383 25.55 12.25 -5.97
N GLY A 384 26.63 12.95 -6.30
CA GLY A 384 27.39 13.80 -5.38
C GLY A 384 28.87 13.87 -5.73
N ASP A 385 29.58 14.84 -5.15
CA ASP A 385 31.02 15.00 -5.28
C ASP A 385 31.76 14.16 -4.22
N PRO A 386 32.65 13.21 -4.59
CA PRO A 386 33.47 12.44 -3.65
C PRO A 386 34.31 13.32 -2.71
N GLY A 387 34.77 14.48 -3.19
CA GLY A 387 35.58 15.43 -2.42
C GLY A 387 34.82 16.00 -1.21
N SER A 388 33.50 16.13 -1.31
CA SER A 388 32.64 16.63 -0.23
C SER A 388 32.64 15.75 1.03
N LEU A 389 32.97 14.46 0.90
CA LEU A 389 33.02 13.50 2.02
C LEU A 389 34.37 13.52 2.75
N GLN A 390 35.40 14.13 2.17
CA GLN A 390 36.76 14.15 2.71
C GLN A 390 36.86 14.75 4.13
N PRO A 391 36.19 15.87 4.48
CA PRO A 391 36.23 16.40 5.84
C PRO A 391 35.62 15.45 6.87
N LYS A 392 34.52 14.77 6.51
CA LYS A 392 33.83 13.82 7.39
C LYS A 392 34.66 12.55 7.61
N LEU A 393 35.31 12.05 6.56
CA LEU A 393 36.25 10.93 6.64
C LEU A 393 37.46 11.26 7.53
N ALA A 394 38.02 12.47 7.40
CA ALA A 394 39.13 12.91 8.24
C ALA A 394 38.72 13.06 9.72
N GLU A 395 37.53 13.61 9.99
CA GLU A 395 36.95 13.72 11.34
C GLU A 395 36.77 12.33 11.97
N THR A 396 36.12 11.39 11.28
CA THR A 396 35.92 10.02 11.77
C THR A 396 37.25 9.29 11.98
N MET A 397 38.26 9.51 11.13
CA MET A 397 39.57 8.89 11.32
C MET A 397 40.30 9.43 12.56
N ASN A 398 40.23 10.74 12.81
CA ASN A 398 40.77 11.35 14.03
C ASN A 398 40.04 10.85 15.30
N ASN A 399 38.73 10.61 15.23
CA ASN A 399 37.96 10.04 16.33
C ASN A 399 38.37 8.59 16.63
N ILE A 400 38.55 7.78 15.58
CA ILE A 400 39.05 6.40 15.69
C ILE A 400 40.41 6.37 16.38
N ASP A 401 41.34 7.25 15.97
CA ASP A 401 42.68 7.30 16.56
C ASP A 401 42.63 7.73 18.03
N ARG A 402 41.78 8.71 18.38
CA ARG A 402 41.56 9.13 19.77
C ARG A 402 41.00 8.00 20.64
N LEU A 403 40.00 7.28 20.14
CA LEU A 403 39.39 6.15 20.85
C LEU A 403 40.39 5.02 21.05
N ARG A 404 41.23 4.71 20.05
CA ARG A 404 42.32 3.73 20.17
C ARG A 404 43.35 4.15 21.22
N MET A 405 43.72 5.42 21.26
CA MET A 405 44.64 5.94 22.28
C MET A 405 44.05 5.82 23.69
N GLU A 406 42.77 6.16 23.87
CA GLU A 406 42.09 6.03 25.15
C GLU A 406 41.91 4.57 25.57
N ILE A 407 41.59 3.65 24.64
CA ILE A 407 41.57 2.21 24.91
C ILE A 407 42.94 1.74 25.39
N HIS A 408 44.01 2.07 24.66
CA HIS A 408 45.37 1.69 25.02
C HIS A 408 45.79 2.25 26.39
N LYS A 409 45.39 3.50 26.71
CA LYS A 409 45.61 4.12 28.03
C LYS A 409 44.90 3.35 29.14
N ASN A 410 43.65 2.94 28.92
CA ASN A 410 42.88 2.15 29.89
C ASN A 410 43.40 0.71 30.01
N GLU A 411 43.85 0.09 28.91
CA GLU A 411 44.51 -1.23 28.90
C GLU A 411 45.84 -1.20 29.66
N ALA A 412 46.63 -0.14 29.51
CA ALA A 412 47.85 0.05 30.29
C ALA A 412 47.54 0.14 31.80
N TRP A 413 46.53 0.92 32.19
CA TRP A 413 46.08 0.98 33.59
C TRP A 413 45.51 -0.35 34.10
N LEU A 414 44.82 -1.10 33.25
CA LEU A 414 44.32 -2.44 33.60
C LEU A 414 45.51 -3.37 33.87
N SER A 415 46.48 -3.40 32.97
CA SER A 415 47.71 -4.20 33.09
C SER A 415 48.52 -3.85 34.35
N GLU A 416 48.60 -2.58 34.75
CA GLU A 416 49.23 -2.17 36.03
C GLU A 416 48.51 -2.73 37.27
N VAL A 417 47.18 -2.88 37.21
CA VAL A 417 46.38 -3.46 38.30
C VAL A 417 46.58 -4.97 38.35
N GLU A 418 46.62 -5.64 37.21
CA GLU A 418 46.83 -7.09 37.12
C GLU A 418 48.29 -7.47 37.45
N GLY A 419 49.26 -6.65 37.04
CA GLY A 419 50.69 -6.81 37.33
C GLY A 419 51.05 -6.61 38.80
N LYS A 420 50.25 -5.86 39.58
CA LYS A 420 50.41 -5.73 41.04
C LYS A 420 49.86 -6.93 41.83
N THR A 421 49.08 -7.80 41.19
CA THR A 421 48.53 -9.02 41.83
C THR A 421 49.41 -10.27 41.68
N GLY A 422 50.59 -10.17 41.06
CA GLY A 422 51.51 -11.30 40.86
C GLY A 422 52.86 -11.11 41.53
N GLY A 423 53.10 -11.79 42.66
CA GLY A 423 54.41 -11.81 43.31
C GLY A 423 54.56 -12.85 44.42
N ARG A 424 54.61 -14.15 44.06
CA ARG A 424 55.46 -15.21 44.67
C ARG A 424 55.07 -16.60 44.17
N GLY A 425 56.01 -17.32 43.57
CA GLY A 425 55.91 -18.78 43.40
C GLY A 425 56.52 -19.34 42.12
N ASP A 426 57.84 -19.33 42.03
CA ASP A 426 58.65 -20.08 41.06
C ASP A 426 58.54 -21.61 41.27
N ARG A 427 58.34 -22.40 40.20
CA ARG A 427 59.19 -23.56 39.83
C ARG A 427 58.60 -24.45 38.73
N ARG A 428 59.53 -24.83 37.83
CA ARG A 428 59.50 -25.79 36.72
C ARG A 428 59.16 -27.23 37.17
N HIS A 429 58.54 -28.08 36.34
CA HIS A 429 59.19 -28.98 35.34
C HIS A 429 58.25 -30.09 34.81
N SER A 430 58.40 -30.40 33.50
CA SER A 430 58.36 -31.73 32.80
C SER A 430 57.06 -32.57 32.80
N SER A 431 56.46 -32.85 31.62
CA SER A 431 56.65 -34.00 30.69
C SER A 431 56.07 -35.31 31.27
N ASP A 432 55.21 -36.11 30.61
CA ASP A 432 55.31 -36.67 29.25
C ASP A 432 54.08 -37.59 28.95
N ILE A 433 53.81 -37.85 27.64
CA ILE A 433 53.48 -39.18 27.02
C ILE A 433 52.05 -39.80 27.29
N ASN A 434 51.25 -40.34 26.35
CA ASN A 434 51.45 -40.84 24.98
C ASN A 434 50.12 -41.23 24.24
N HIS A 435 50.16 -41.25 22.88
CA HIS A 435 49.62 -42.25 21.89
C HIS A 435 48.10 -42.56 21.74
N LEU A 436 47.48 -42.92 20.59
CA LEU A 436 47.84 -43.22 19.16
C LEU A 436 46.56 -43.68 18.37
N VAL A 437 46.43 -43.36 17.05
CA VAL A 437 45.89 -44.21 15.89
C VAL A 437 44.40 -44.65 15.85
N THR A 438 43.66 -44.92 14.75
CA THR A 438 43.69 -44.79 13.26
C THR A 438 42.33 -45.22 12.66
N GLN A 439 42.07 -44.85 11.39
CA GLN A 439 41.38 -45.60 10.30
C GLN A 439 39.85 -45.85 10.33
N GLY A 440 39.14 -45.21 9.37
CA GLY A 440 38.65 -45.89 8.16
C GLY A 440 37.15 -46.19 7.97
N ARG A 441 36.57 -45.62 6.87
CA ARG A 441 35.45 -46.08 6.00
C ARG A 441 34.02 -46.01 6.59
N GLU A 442 32.93 -45.62 5.89
CA GLU A 442 32.54 -45.66 4.46
C GLU A 442 31.66 -44.42 4.04
N SER A 443 31.65 -44.10 2.73
CA SER A 443 30.69 -43.20 2.01
C SER A 443 29.45 -43.99 1.53
N PRO A 444 28.54 -43.55 0.60
CA PRO A 444 28.37 -42.27 -0.13
C PRO A 444 26.89 -41.82 -0.38
N GLU A 445 26.73 -40.62 -0.98
CA GLU A 445 25.71 -40.17 -1.97
C GLU A 445 25.51 -38.65 -1.79
N GLY A 446 25.60 -37.75 -2.77
CA GLY A 446 25.83 -37.81 -4.20
C GLY A 446 25.36 -36.48 -4.82
N SER A 447 26.18 -35.89 -5.71
CA SER A 447 25.81 -35.06 -6.88
C SER A 447 25.08 -33.70 -6.66
N TYR A 448 25.24 -32.61 -7.43
CA TYR A 448 25.78 -32.36 -8.78
C TYR A 448 26.12 -30.84 -8.97
N THR A 449 27.29 -30.58 -9.58
CA THR A 449 27.76 -29.50 -10.50
C THR A 449 27.07 -28.12 -10.62
N ASP A 450 27.86 -27.05 -10.82
CA ASP A 450 28.16 -26.53 -12.18
C ASP A 450 29.35 -25.54 -12.25
N ASP A 451 30.08 -25.63 -13.35
CA ASP A 451 31.29 -24.92 -13.81
C ASP A 451 30.86 -23.63 -14.58
N ALA A 452 31.50 -22.47 -14.39
CA ALA A 452 32.59 -21.86 -15.18
C ALA A 452 32.23 -20.98 -16.40
N ASN A 453 33.02 -19.89 -16.48
CA ASN A 453 33.57 -19.19 -17.65
C ASN A 453 32.72 -18.15 -18.43
N GLN A 454 33.21 -16.90 -18.48
CA GLN A 454 33.89 -16.21 -19.62
C GLN A 454 32.87 -15.28 -20.33
N GLU A 455 33.13 -14.07 -20.87
CA GLU A 455 34.29 -13.43 -21.50
C GLU A 455 33.86 -11.93 -21.77
N VAL A 456 34.75 -10.92 -21.75
CA VAL A 456 35.19 -10.09 -22.91
C VAL A 456 34.87 -8.57 -22.82
N ARG A 457 35.88 -7.80 -23.22
CA ARG A 457 36.02 -6.33 -23.37
C ARG A 457 35.30 -5.74 -24.60
N GLY A 458 34.92 -4.47 -24.54
CA GLY A 458 34.74 -3.56 -25.70
C GLY A 458 34.21 -2.15 -25.33
N PRO A 459 34.51 -1.06 -26.09
CA PRO A 459 34.79 0.30 -25.56
C PRO A 459 33.67 1.38 -25.81
N PRO A 460 33.86 2.67 -25.41
CA PRO A 460 32.77 3.63 -25.14
C PRO A 460 32.53 4.68 -26.24
N GLN A 461 31.34 5.32 -26.25
CA GLN A 461 31.09 6.56 -26.98
C GLN A 461 30.08 7.50 -26.28
N GLN A 462 30.37 8.79 -26.40
CA GLN A 462 29.73 9.98 -25.82
C GLN A 462 28.46 10.43 -26.58
N HIS A 463 27.79 11.45 -26.02
CA HIS A 463 26.67 12.30 -26.49
C HIS A 463 25.36 11.99 -25.74
N GLY A 464 24.64 12.92 -25.13
CA GLY A 464 24.74 14.37 -25.02
C GLY A 464 23.53 14.82 -24.19
N HIS A 465 23.71 15.87 -23.38
CA HIS A 465 22.65 16.49 -22.60
C HIS A 465 21.53 17.05 -23.51
N HIS A 466 20.29 16.68 -23.23
CA HIS A 466 19.11 17.54 -23.45
C HIS A 466 18.22 17.43 -22.22
N SER A 467 18.18 18.53 -21.47
CA SER A 467 17.26 18.78 -20.36
C SER A 467 16.14 19.62 -20.94
N GLU A 468 14.96 19.03 -21.11
CA GLU A 468 13.70 19.75 -21.31
C GLU A 468 12.70 19.17 -20.31
N PHE A 469 12.60 19.80 -19.15
CA PHE A 469 11.36 19.85 -18.39
C PHE A 469 11.20 21.32 -18.01
N ASP A 470 10.29 21.94 -18.75
CA ASP A 470 9.89 23.33 -18.68
C ASP A 470 9.15 23.56 -17.35
N ASP A 471 9.63 24.55 -16.60
CA ASP A 471 8.99 25.10 -15.40
C ASP A 471 7.96 26.16 -15.85
N GLU A 472 6.70 25.78 -15.95
CA GLU A 472 5.58 26.74 -15.95
C GLU A 472 4.49 26.27 -14.98
N PHE A 473 4.63 26.68 -13.72
CA PHE A 473 3.49 26.82 -12.80
C PHE A 473 3.04 28.27 -12.89
N GLU A 474 2.06 28.53 -13.75
CA GLU A 474 1.37 29.83 -13.80
C GLU A 474 0.52 30.04 -12.54
N ASP A 475 0.50 31.29 -12.09
CA ASP A 475 -0.20 31.83 -10.93
C ASP A 475 -1.70 31.50 -10.89
N ASP A 476 -2.14 30.73 -9.90
CA ASP A 476 -3.57 30.58 -9.56
C ASP A 476 -4.09 31.89 -8.92
N ASP A 477 -4.76 32.71 -9.74
CA ASP A 477 -5.61 33.81 -9.28
C ASP A 477 -6.67 33.27 -8.29
N PRO A 478 -6.84 33.87 -7.09
CA PRO A 478 -7.85 33.41 -6.15
C PRO A 478 -9.26 33.70 -6.68
N LEU A 479 -10.02 32.62 -6.96
CA LEU A 479 -11.42 32.68 -7.36
C LEU A 479 -12.27 33.53 -6.37
N PRO A 480 -13.22 34.35 -6.87
CA PRO A 480 -14.00 35.23 -6.01
C PRO A 480 -14.87 34.45 -5.02
N ALA A 481 -14.84 34.87 -3.76
CA ALA A 481 -15.64 34.26 -2.69
C ALA A 481 -17.15 34.34 -3.00
N ILE A 482 -17.80 33.18 -3.09
CA ILE A 482 -19.24 33.04 -3.41
C ILE A 482 -20.17 33.51 -2.27
N GLY A 483 -19.62 33.96 -1.12
CA GLY A 483 -20.39 34.63 -0.07
C GLY A 483 -19.63 34.78 1.25
N HIS A 484 -20.10 35.69 2.10
CA HIS A 484 -19.61 35.90 3.46
C HIS A 484 -20.70 35.54 4.47
N CYS A 485 -20.42 34.64 5.40
CA CYS A 485 -21.30 34.35 6.54
C CYS A 485 -20.77 35.05 7.79
N LYS A 486 -21.62 35.81 8.48
CA LYS A 486 -21.30 36.46 9.76
C LYS A 486 -22.24 35.91 10.82
N ALA A 487 -21.68 35.28 11.85
CA ALA A 487 -22.45 34.86 13.02
C ALA A 487 -22.98 36.10 13.76
N ILE A 488 -24.29 36.13 13.99
CA ILE A 488 -24.97 37.27 14.64
C ILE A 488 -24.96 37.13 16.17
N TYR A 489 -24.55 35.97 16.71
CA TYR A 489 -24.40 35.71 18.14
C TYR A 489 -23.17 34.83 18.42
N PRO A 490 -22.50 34.98 19.58
CA PRO A 490 -21.41 34.09 19.99
C PRO A 490 -21.96 32.68 20.29
N PHE A 491 -21.30 31.66 19.74
CA PHE A 491 -21.63 30.25 19.96
C PHE A 491 -20.35 29.47 20.32
N ASP A 492 -20.32 28.85 21.49
CA ASP A 492 -19.33 27.86 21.88
C ASP A 492 -19.89 26.45 21.61
N GLY A 493 -19.38 25.78 20.57
CA GLY A 493 -19.75 24.39 20.28
C GLY A 493 -19.02 23.80 19.08
N MET A 494 -18.50 22.57 19.26
CA MET A 494 -17.69 21.84 18.28
C MET A 494 -18.44 21.53 16.98
N ILE A 495 -17.76 21.78 15.85
CA ILE A 495 -18.28 21.52 14.49
C ILE A 495 -18.09 20.04 14.14
N PHE A 496 -19.20 19.31 13.96
CA PHE A 496 -19.26 18.14 13.08
C PHE A 496 -20.00 18.57 11.81
N LEU A 497 -19.25 18.80 10.72
CA LEU A 497 -19.85 19.14 9.43
C LEU A 497 -20.22 17.85 8.68
N ARG A 498 -21.51 17.50 8.67
CA ARG A 498 -22.09 16.61 7.67
C ARG A 498 -23.06 17.42 6.80
N CYS A 499 -22.60 17.82 5.61
CA CYS A 499 -23.49 18.34 4.57
C CYS A 499 -24.38 17.21 4.06
N LEU A 500 -25.67 17.29 4.36
CA LEU A 500 -26.74 16.56 3.69
C LEU A 500 -27.62 17.59 2.97
N THR A 501 -27.37 17.80 1.68
CA THR A 501 -28.32 18.48 0.81
C THR A 501 -29.47 17.52 0.49
N LYS A 502 -30.61 17.71 1.15
CA LYS A 502 -31.92 17.25 0.68
C LYS A 502 -32.51 18.34 -0.21
N LEU A 503 -32.63 18.06 -1.50
CA LEU A 503 -33.53 18.76 -2.40
C LEU A 503 -34.77 17.89 -2.58
N VAL A 504 -35.93 18.42 -2.19
CA VAL A 504 -37.27 17.98 -2.63
C VAL A 504 -38.22 19.17 -2.53
N PRO A 505 -39.23 19.31 -3.41
CA PRO A 505 -39.37 18.80 -4.78
C PRO A 505 -39.13 19.88 -5.85
#